data_AF-A0A1H3M533-F1
#
_entry.id   AF-A0A1H3M533-F1
#
_cell.length_a   1.000
_cell.length_b   1.000
_cell.length_c   1.000
_cell.angle_alpha   90.00
_cell.angle_beta   90.00
_cell.angle_gamma   90.00
#
_symmetry.space_group_name_H-M   'P 1'
#
loop_
_entity.id
_entity.type
_entity.pdbx_description
1 polymer ?
#
loop_
_entity_poly.entity_id
_entity_poly.type
_entity_poly.pdbx_seq_one_letter_code
_entity_poly.pdbx_strand_id
1 'polypeptide(L)'
;MSPAPDEPTTPAEFRAELIRWAARDQGTDTRDELLRLRDLVDQARRAGVDLTPILAEVAELSSTEDRYGMGSTRDILRRHI
;
A
#
# COMPACT_ATOMS: atom_id res chain seq x y z
N MET A 1 14.35 19.13 -7.56
CA MET A 1 14.52 17.78 -7.00
C MET A 1 13.80 16.86 -7.96
N SER A 2 14.53 16.08 -8.76
CA SER A 2 13.91 15.11 -9.67
C SER A 2 13.30 13.97 -8.85
N PRO A 3 12.12 13.43 -9.21
CA PRO A 3 11.60 12.24 -8.56
C PRO A 3 12.59 11.08 -8.70
N ALA A 4 12.70 10.26 -7.66
CA ALA A 4 13.53 9.06 -7.68
C ALA A 4 12.99 8.08 -8.75
N PRO A 5 13.85 7.29 -9.40
CA PRO A 5 13.51 6.54 -10.63
C PRO A 5 12.50 5.39 -10.49
N ASP A 6 11.85 5.20 -9.34
CA ASP A 6 10.89 4.11 -9.10
C ASP A 6 9.64 4.59 -8.33
N GLU A 7 9.21 5.84 -8.53
CA GLU A 7 7.96 6.35 -7.95
C GLU A 7 6.76 5.83 -8.77
N PRO A 8 5.80 5.11 -8.16
CA PRO A 8 4.66 4.57 -8.88
C PRO A 8 3.68 5.68 -9.23
N THR A 9 3.90 6.26 -10.41
CA THR A 9 3.09 7.37 -10.95
C THR A 9 1.97 6.87 -11.85
N THR A 10 1.96 5.57 -12.18
CA THR A 10 0.90 4.93 -12.96
C THR A 10 0.09 3.94 -12.12
N PRO A 11 -1.16 3.63 -12.53
CA PRO A 11 -1.98 2.59 -11.88
C PRO A 11 -1.28 1.22 -11.79
N ALA A 12 -0.56 0.83 -12.85
CA ALA A 12 0.11 -0.47 -12.91
C ALA A 12 1.29 -0.57 -11.94
N GLU A 13 2.11 0.49 -11.85
CA GLU A 13 3.23 0.54 -10.91
C GLU A 13 2.74 0.57 -9.47
N PHE A 14 1.71 1.39 -9.18
CA PHE A 14 1.11 1.46 -7.84
C PHE A 14 0.57 0.10 -7.40
N ARG A 15 -0.18 -0.58 -8.27
CA ARG A 15 -0.67 -1.94 -8.00
C ARG A 15 0.47 -2.92 -7.73
N ALA A 16 1.53 -2.89 -8.54
CA ALA A 16 2.66 -3.79 -8.38
C ALA A 16 3.42 -3.57 -7.06
N GLU A 17 3.68 -2.32 -6.67
CA GLU A 17 4.29 -1.99 -5.37
C GLU A 17 3.36 -2.33 -4.20
N LEU A 18 2.05 -2.08 -4.33
CA LEU A 18 1.09 -2.38 -3.28
C LEU A 18 0.99 -3.90 -3.04
N ILE A 19 1.02 -4.72 -4.09
CA ILE A 19 1.07 -6.19 -3.97
C ILE A 19 2.38 -6.62 -3.27
N ARG A 20 3.53 -6.05 -3.66
CA ARG A 20 4.82 -6.34 -3.00
C ARG A 20 4.80 -5.97 -1.52
N TRP A 21 4.19 -4.84 -1.17
CA TRP A 21 4.00 -4.41 0.22
C TRP A 21 3.09 -5.39 0.97
N ALA A 22 1.91 -5.69 0.43
CA ALA A 22 0.93 -6.58 1.06
C ALA A 22 1.48 -8.00 1.29
N ALA A 23 2.31 -8.51 0.36
CA ALA A 23 2.95 -9.82 0.48
C ALA A 23 3.95 -9.93 1.66
N ARG A 24 4.48 -8.80 2.16
CA ARG A 24 5.32 -8.80 3.38
C ARG A 24 4.49 -8.98 4.64
N ASP A 25 3.18 -8.77 4.57
CA ASP A 25 2.20 -8.94 5.64
C ASP A 25 2.69 -8.35 6.98
N GLN A 26 2.84 -7.02 6.99
CA GLN A 26 3.31 -6.20 8.13
C GLN A 26 4.81 -6.31 8.45
N GLY A 27 5.56 -7.14 7.72
CA GLY A 27 7.02 -7.19 7.79
C GLY A 27 7.56 -7.54 9.19
N THR A 28 8.82 -7.18 9.45
CA THR A 28 9.44 -7.31 10.79
C THR A 28 9.28 -6.06 11.66
N ASP A 29 9.02 -4.90 11.04
CA ASP A 29 8.67 -3.65 11.71
C ASP A 29 7.43 -3.04 11.04
N THR A 30 6.28 -3.23 11.67
CA THR A 30 4.99 -2.76 11.16
C THR A 30 4.93 -1.24 11.03
N ARG A 31 5.70 -0.47 11.83
CA ARG A 31 5.67 0.99 11.77
C ARG A 31 6.29 1.50 10.48
N ASP A 32 7.44 0.94 10.10
CA ASP A 32 8.12 1.30 8.85
C ASP A 32 7.28 0.90 7.63
N GLU A 33 6.62 -0.26 7.69
CA GLU A 33 5.70 -0.68 6.62
C GLU A 33 4.49 0.26 6.50
N LEU A 34 3.92 0.75 7.61
CA LEU A 34 2.83 1.73 7.58
C LEU A 34 3.28 3.10 7.03
N LEU A 35 4.48 3.56 7.38
CA LEU A 35 5.06 4.79 6.81
C LEU A 35 5.29 4.64 5.30
N ARG A 36 5.82 3.50 4.87
CA ARG A 36 6.00 3.18 3.45
C ARG A 36 4.68 3.14 2.69
N LEU A 37 3.63 2.52 3.25
CA LEU A 37 2.30 2.52 2.64
C LEU A 37 1.75 3.94 2.47
N ARG A 38 1.86 4.78 3.51
CA ARG A 38 1.42 6.18 3.44
C ARG A 38 2.14 6.91 2.31
N ASP A 39 3.46 6.79 2.23
CA ASP A 39 4.25 7.50 1.23
C ASP A 39 3.90 7.00 -0.20
N LEU A 40 3.66 5.70 -0.36
CA LEU A 40 3.21 5.07 -1.61
C LEU A 40 1.85 5.63 -2.07
N VAL A 41 0.87 5.69 -1.14
CA VAL A 41 -0.47 6.23 -1.40
C VAL A 41 -0.41 7.72 -1.75
N ASP A 42 0.38 8.50 -1.02
CA ASP A 42 0.50 9.94 -1.26
C ASP A 42 1.17 10.26 -2.61
N GLN A 43 2.16 9.46 -3.02
CA GLN A 43 2.80 9.59 -4.33
C GLN A 43 1.81 9.30 -5.47
N ALA A 44 1.14 8.14 -5.44
CA ALA A 44 0.17 7.77 -6.46
C ALA A 44 -1.01 8.76 -6.53
N ARG A 45 -1.46 9.27 -5.37
CA ARG A 45 -2.47 10.34 -5.30
C ARG A 45 -1.99 11.62 -6.00
N ARG A 46 -0.76 12.07 -5.73
CA ARG A 46 -0.19 13.27 -6.37
C ARG A 46 -0.02 13.10 -7.88
N ALA A 47 0.20 11.88 -8.35
CA ALA A 47 0.26 11.53 -9.77
C ALA A 47 -1.13 11.42 -10.44
N GLY A 48 -2.23 11.55 -9.68
CA GLY A 48 -3.60 11.47 -10.21
C GLY A 48 -4.09 10.05 -10.46
N VAL A 49 -3.45 9.04 -9.85
CA VAL A 49 -3.91 7.65 -9.93
C VAL A 49 -5.21 7.50 -9.14
N ASP A 50 -6.22 6.87 -9.75
CA ASP A 50 -7.42 6.42 -9.03
C ASP A 50 -7.07 5.22 -8.15
N LEU A 51 -6.93 5.48 -6.85
CA LEU A 51 -6.41 4.51 -5.88
C LEU A 51 -7.48 3.52 -5.44
N THR A 52 -8.74 3.94 -5.36
CA THR A 52 -9.84 3.19 -4.77
C THR A 52 -9.98 1.77 -5.35
N PRO A 53 -10.05 1.57 -6.69
CA PRO A 53 -10.19 0.23 -7.25
C PRO A 53 -8.98 -0.67 -6.94
N ILE A 54 -7.77 -0.10 -6.89
CA ILE A 54 -6.53 -0.85 -6.66
C ILE A 54 -6.39 -1.23 -5.18
N LEU A 55 -6.66 -0.29 -4.27
CA LEU A 55 -6.67 -0.54 -2.83
C LEU A 55 -7.71 -1.59 -2.44
N ALA A 56 -8.92 -1.51 -3.00
CA ALA A 56 -9.98 -2.49 -2.79
C ALA A 56 -9.56 -3.89 -3.26
N GLU A 57 -9.01 -3.99 -4.47
CA GLU A 57 -8.55 -5.25 -5.03
C GLU A 57 -7.46 -5.91 -4.15
N VAL A 58 -6.42 -5.16 -3.79
CA VAL A 58 -5.31 -5.71 -3.01
C VAL A 58 -5.75 -6.01 -1.58
N ALA A 59 -6.68 -5.25 -1.01
CA ALA A 59 -7.26 -5.56 0.30
C ALA A 59 -8.01 -6.91 0.29
N GLU A 60 -8.71 -7.24 -0.79
CA GLU A 60 -9.38 -8.54 -0.89
C GLU A 60 -8.40 -9.71 -0.95
N LEU A 61 -7.23 -9.51 -1.57
CA LEU A 61 -6.16 -10.51 -1.63
C LEU A 61 -5.32 -10.62 -0.35
N SER A 62 -5.46 -9.64 0.55
CA SER A 62 -4.61 -9.50 1.73
C SER A 62 -5.10 -10.32 2.93
N SER A 63 -4.15 -10.69 3.79
CA SER A 63 -4.38 -11.40 5.05
C SER A 63 -5.36 -10.66 5.96
N THR A 64 -6.18 -11.43 6.67
CA THR A 64 -7.06 -10.99 7.76
C THR A 64 -6.44 -11.17 9.14
N GLU A 65 -5.21 -11.70 9.23
CA GLU A 65 -4.54 -11.93 10.51
C GLU A 65 -3.99 -10.62 11.09
N ASP A 66 -4.27 -10.36 12.37
CA ASP A 66 -3.72 -9.23 13.12
C ASP A 66 -2.55 -9.70 13.99
N ARG A 67 -1.37 -9.83 13.37
CA ARG A 67 -0.18 -10.41 14.02
C ARG A 67 0.39 -9.56 15.14
N TYR A 68 0.23 -8.24 15.03
CA TYR A 68 0.91 -7.26 15.88
C TYR A 68 -0.04 -6.30 16.60
N GLY A 69 -1.36 -6.53 16.53
CA GLY A 69 -2.38 -5.73 17.22
C GLY A 69 -2.67 -4.37 16.58
N MET A 70 -2.32 -4.18 15.31
CA MET A 70 -2.48 -2.93 14.55
C MET A 70 -3.64 -3.02 13.52
N GLY A 71 -4.29 -4.18 13.44
CA GLY A 71 -5.23 -4.57 12.41
C GLY A 71 -4.56 -5.41 11.33
N SER A 72 -5.37 -6.15 10.58
CA SER A 72 -4.88 -6.97 9.46
C SER A 72 -4.41 -6.13 8.28
N THR A 73 -3.59 -6.71 7.39
CA THR A 73 -3.16 -6.04 6.15
C THR A 73 -4.36 -5.61 5.30
N ARG A 74 -5.42 -6.44 5.24
CA ARG A 74 -6.70 -6.08 4.60
C ARG A 74 -7.34 -4.85 5.25
N ASP A 75 -7.45 -4.82 6.58
CA ASP A 75 -8.11 -3.71 7.28
C ASP A 75 -7.30 -2.42 7.17
N ILE A 76 -5.97 -2.51 7.19
CA ILE A 76 -5.08 -1.38 6.97
C ILE A 76 -5.33 -0.78 5.58
N LEU A 77 -5.35 -1.60 4.52
CA LEU A 77 -5.60 -1.11 3.16
C LEU A 77 -6.99 -0.48 3.00
N ARG A 78 -8.02 -1.05 3.63
CA ARG A 78 -9.39 -0.52 3.59
C ARG A 78 -9.55 0.85 4.26
N ARG A 79 -8.67 1.24 5.17
CA ARG A 79 -8.67 2.60 5.77
C ARG A 79 -8.26 3.70 4.78
N HIS A 80 -7.72 3.33 3.62
CA HIS A 80 -7.29 4.26 2.57
C HIS A 80 -8.29 4.38 1.40
N ILE A 81 -9.42 3.67 1.45
CA ILE A 81 -10.53 3.76 0.50
C ILE A 81 -11.51 4.83 1.00
#